data_AF-A0AAD7C013-F1
#
_entry.id   AF-A0AAD7C013-F1
#
_cell.length_a   1.000
_cell.length_b   1.000
_cell.length_c   1.000
_cell.angle_alpha   90.00
_cell.angle_beta   90.00
_cell.angle_gamma   90.00
#
_symmetry.space_group_name_H-M   'P 1'
#
loop_
_entity.id
_entity.type
_entity.pdbx_description
1 polymer ?
#
loop_
_entity_poly.entity_id
_entity_poly.type
_entity_poly.pdbx_seq_one_letter_code
_entity_poly.pdbx_strand_id
1 'polypeptide(L)'
;FRSSTRNTRIERLWVEVGTQFARRWRGFFTRLGRLHRLDRKNPVHLWLLHRLFLPEINEDCTEFQEEWNLHPIRGPGLTSDQSPADIHFLGQLTEGVYREDPLDGIHPDAINRYYSVEGRCLRRSRDQTGAGVSADEGQEDSDREEVEEVEELENHIAADLNSNIRHAPVKVARHFSPFKNAHVEQQFLLLMESVLAEVEHAPGGYGVLSEEWEEEEYPEIEVFCPGTRGKEVTAILPRGIWYPRAVAWARSLDLL
;
A
#
# COMPACT_ATOMS: atom_id res chain seq x y z
N PHE A 1 0.41 17.07 -23.69
CA PHE A 1 0.16 16.46 -22.37
C PHE A 1 1.32 16.79 -21.46
N ARG A 2 1.14 17.66 -20.45
CA ARG A 2 2.18 17.90 -19.46
C ARG A 2 2.15 16.71 -18.49
N SER A 3 3.22 15.93 -18.45
CA SER A 3 3.41 14.87 -17.45
C SER A 3 3.34 15.50 -16.07
N SER A 4 2.47 14.99 -15.20
CA SER A 4 2.42 15.40 -13.80
C SER A 4 3.68 14.88 -13.09
N THR A 5 4.67 15.75 -12.89
CA THR A 5 5.89 15.46 -12.12
C THR A 5 5.66 15.32 -10.62
N ARG A 6 4.41 15.45 -10.17
CA ARG A 6 4.04 15.49 -8.74
C ARG A 6 3.86 14.12 -8.11
N ASN A 7 3.43 13.13 -8.89
CA ASN A 7 3.27 11.74 -8.42
C ASN A 7 4.57 10.93 -8.48
N THR A 8 5.66 11.49 -9.01
CA THR A 8 6.92 10.77 -9.19
C THR A 8 7.48 10.19 -7.90
N ARG A 9 7.25 10.85 -6.75
CA ARG A 9 7.70 10.37 -5.43
C ARG A 9 6.89 9.15 -4.96
N ILE A 10 5.56 9.22 -5.03
CA ILE A 10 4.71 8.10 -4.64
C ILE A 10 4.86 6.92 -5.60
N GLU A 11 5.05 7.17 -6.89
CA GLU A 11 5.36 6.13 -7.88
C GLU A 11 6.70 5.45 -7.59
N ARG A 12 7.74 6.22 -7.22
CA ARG A 12 9.03 5.66 -6.80
C ARG A 12 8.87 4.81 -5.54
N LEU A 13 8.14 5.30 -4.53
CA LEU A 13 7.83 4.53 -3.33
C LEU A 13 7.16 3.19 -3.67
N TRP A 14 6.14 3.19 -4.54
CA TRP A 14 5.48 1.96 -4.98
C TRP A 14 6.41 1.00 -5.72
N VAL A 15 7.34 1.53 -6.52
CA VAL A 15 8.39 0.70 -7.15
C VAL A 15 9.25 0.05 -6.08
N GLU A 16 9.67 0.80 -5.07
CA GLU A 16 10.52 0.32 -3.99
C GLU A 16 9.83 -0.73 -3.12
N VAL A 17 8.62 -0.47 -2.64
CA VAL A 17 7.76 -1.46 -1.96
C VAL A 17 7.64 -2.74 -2.80
N GLY A 18 7.41 -2.58 -4.10
CA GLY A 18 7.35 -3.67 -5.07
C GLY A 18 8.64 -4.50 -5.10
N THR A 19 9.78 -3.83 -5.27
CA THR A 19 11.09 -4.48 -5.40
C THR A 19 11.60 -5.09 -4.11
N GLN A 20 11.31 -4.47 -2.96
CA GLN A 20 11.92 -4.84 -1.69
C GLN A 20 11.28 -6.09 -1.09
N PHE A 21 9.95 -6.24 -1.09
CA PHE A 21 9.32 -7.46 -0.54
C PHE A 21 8.08 -7.93 -1.30
N ALA A 22 7.23 -7.03 -1.79
CA ALA A 22 5.91 -7.41 -2.31
C ALA A 22 5.96 -8.35 -3.53
N ARG A 23 6.96 -8.20 -4.42
CA ARG A 23 7.15 -9.14 -5.54
C ARG A 23 7.49 -10.55 -5.10
N ARG A 24 8.23 -10.72 -3.99
CA ARG A 24 8.59 -12.05 -3.48
C ARG A 24 7.35 -12.76 -2.93
N TRP A 25 6.54 -12.08 -2.12
CA TRP A 25 5.26 -12.61 -1.66
C TRP A 25 4.32 -12.98 -2.82
N ARG A 26 4.25 -12.13 -3.84
CA ARG A 26 3.46 -12.43 -5.03
C ARG A 26 3.98 -13.65 -5.80
N GLY A 27 5.30 -13.77 -5.95
CA GLY A 27 5.92 -14.97 -6.51
C GLY A 27 5.56 -16.20 -5.69
N PHE A 28 5.69 -16.11 -4.37
CA PHE A 28 5.36 -17.20 -3.46
C PHE A 28 3.89 -17.64 -3.56
N PHE A 29 2.92 -16.72 -3.57
CA PHE A 29 1.51 -17.09 -3.75
C PHE A 29 1.22 -17.66 -5.14
N THR A 30 1.94 -17.21 -6.18
CA THR A 30 1.83 -17.80 -7.52
C THR A 30 2.33 -19.24 -7.50
N ARG A 31 3.47 -19.50 -6.84
CA ARG A 31 4.02 -20.84 -6.63
C ARG A 31 3.10 -21.73 -5.82
N LEU A 32 2.51 -21.23 -4.73
CA LEU A 32 1.52 -21.97 -3.94
C LEU A 32 0.34 -22.42 -4.80
N GLY A 33 -0.12 -21.59 -5.73
CA GLY A 33 -1.21 -21.95 -6.65
C GLY A 33 -0.80 -23.02 -7.66
N ARG A 34 0.44 -22.95 -8.16
CA ARG A 34 0.97 -23.87 -9.17
C ARG A 34 1.32 -25.25 -8.59
N LEU A 35 1.97 -25.28 -7.43
CA LEU A 35 2.57 -26.49 -6.86
C LEU A 35 1.82 -27.02 -5.64
N HIS A 36 1.22 -26.13 -4.83
CA HIS A 36 0.79 -26.46 -3.46
C HIS A 36 -0.72 -26.35 -3.26
N ARG A 37 -1.49 -26.59 -4.33
CA ARG A 37 -2.97 -26.69 -4.29
C ARG A 37 -3.71 -25.41 -3.85
N LEU A 38 -3.06 -24.26 -3.80
CA LEU A 38 -3.75 -23.01 -3.45
C LEU A 38 -4.78 -22.64 -4.53
N ASP A 39 -6.07 -22.68 -4.16
CA ASP A 39 -7.13 -22.08 -4.96
C ASP A 39 -7.47 -20.67 -4.46
N ARG A 40 -7.06 -19.67 -5.24
CA ARG A 40 -7.36 -18.23 -5.01
C ARG A 40 -8.86 -17.89 -4.98
N LYS A 41 -9.73 -18.77 -5.47
CA LYS A 41 -11.19 -18.58 -5.42
C LYS A 41 -11.83 -19.21 -4.19
N ASN A 42 -11.10 -20.06 -3.46
CA ASN A 42 -11.61 -20.72 -2.28
C ASN A 42 -11.47 -19.79 -1.05
N PRO A 43 -12.58 -19.34 -0.42
CA PRO A 43 -12.52 -18.45 0.73
C PRO A 43 -11.81 -19.07 1.95
N VAL A 44 -11.83 -20.41 2.08
CA VAL A 44 -11.13 -21.14 3.13
C VAL A 44 -9.62 -21.03 2.96
N HIS A 45 -9.13 -21.16 1.72
CA HIS A 45 -7.72 -21.00 1.42
C HIS A 45 -7.24 -19.58 1.68
N LEU A 46 -8.06 -18.58 1.32
CA LEU A 46 -7.77 -17.18 1.59
C LEU A 46 -7.74 -16.87 3.10
N TRP A 47 -8.68 -17.43 3.87
CA TRP A 47 -8.68 -17.34 5.32
C TRP A 47 -7.40 -17.93 5.92
N LEU A 48 -6.99 -19.12 5.47
CA LEU A 48 -5.76 -19.77 5.95
C LEU A 48 -4.50 -18.99 5.57
N LEU A 49 -4.42 -18.47 4.33
CA LEU A 49 -3.32 -17.61 3.89
C LEU A 49 -3.17 -16.38 4.79
N HIS A 50 -4.28 -15.72 5.11
CA HIS A 50 -4.26 -14.58 6.02
C HIS A 50 -3.77 -15.00 7.41
N ARG A 51 -4.20 -16.17 7.90
CA ARG A 51 -3.82 -16.61 9.24
C ARG A 51 -2.32 -16.93 9.35
N LEU A 52 -1.74 -17.54 8.33
CA LEU A 52 -0.33 -17.93 8.31
C LEU A 52 0.58 -16.74 8.00
N PHE A 53 0.29 -15.99 6.93
CA PHE A 53 1.29 -15.12 6.31
C PHE A 53 1.01 -13.63 6.48
N LEU A 54 -0.20 -13.21 6.89
CA LEU A 54 -0.46 -11.79 7.13
C LEU A 54 0.43 -11.20 8.23
N PRO A 55 0.72 -11.90 9.35
CA PRO A 55 1.67 -11.38 10.34
C PRO A 55 3.06 -11.13 9.74
N GLU A 56 3.59 -12.09 8.98
CA GLU A 56 4.91 -11.96 8.32
C GLU A 56 4.92 -10.85 7.26
N ILE A 57 3.84 -10.69 6.49
CA ILE A 57 3.72 -9.58 5.54
C ILE A 57 3.70 -8.23 6.27
N ASN A 58 3.01 -8.15 7.41
CA ASN A 58 2.96 -6.92 8.20
C ASN A 58 4.33 -6.61 8.84
N GLU A 59 5.09 -7.63 9.22
CA GLU A 59 6.47 -7.50 9.68
C GLU A 59 7.36 -6.94 8.56
N ASP A 60 7.35 -7.54 7.37
CA ASP A 60 8.06 -7.00 6.19
C ASP A 60 7.65 -5.55 5.87
N CYS A 61 6.35 -5.21 6.03
CA CYS A 61 5.87 -3.83 5.86
C CYS A 61 6.45 -2.87 6.90
N THR A 62 6.58 -3.33 8.15
CA THR A 62 7.10 -2.55 9.27
C THR A 62 8.60 -2.33 9.10
N GLU A 63 9.36 -3.39 8.78
CA GLU A 63 10.79 -3.31 8.47
C GLU A 63 11.05 -2.33 7.31
N PHE A 64 10.28 -2.46 6.21
CA PHE A 64 10.35 -1.51 5.11
C PHE A 64 10.10 -0.06 5.56
N GLN A 65 9.09 0.16 6.41
CA GLN A 65 8.76 1.49 6.89
C GLN A 65 9.91 2.08 7.72
N GLU A 66 10.50 1.29 8.61
CA GLU A 66 11.65 1.71 9.43
C GLU A 66 12.85 2.06 8.57
N GLU A 67 13.22 1.20 7.63
CA GLU A 67 14.32 1.44 6.70
C GLU A 67 14.07 2.67 5.82
N TRP A 68 12.85 2.79 5.28
CA TRP A 68 12.47 3.90 4.41
C TRP A 68 12.50 5.24 5.16
N ASN A 69 12.07 5.25 6.42
CA ASN A 69 12.09 6.46 7.25
C ASN A 69 13.50 6.97 7.55
N LEU A 70 14.50 6.08 7.50
CA LEU A 70 15.91 6.42 7.68
C LEU A 70 16.66 6.65 6.36
N HIS A 71 16.04 6.35 5.22
CA HIS A 71 16.65 6.49 3.91
C HIS A 71 16.84 7.98 3.53
N PRO A 72 18.06 8.41 3.12
CA PRO A 72 18.28 9.78 2.69
C PRO A 72 17.55 10.10 1.37
N ILE A 73 16.68 11.10 1.38
CA ILE A 73 16.00 11.56 0.18
C ILE A 73 16.87 12.60 -0.54
N ARG A 74 17.08 12.39 -1.83
CA ARG A 74 17.69 13.41 -2.70
C ARG A 74 16.65 14.49 -3.02
N GLY A 75 16.90 15.71 -2.56
CA GLY A 75 16.05 16.88 -2.81
C GLY A 75 16.88 18.16 -2.96
N PRO A 76 16.33 19.21 -3.59
CA PRO A 76 17.00 20.50 -3.67
C PRO A 76 17.01 21.23 -2.32
N GLY A 77 18.11 21.91 -1.98
CA GLY A 77 18.18 22.82 -0.84
C GLY A 77 18.37 22.13 0.52
N LEU A 78 17.69 22.65 1.55
CA LEU A 78 17.86 22.25 2.96
C LEU A 78 17.47 20.79 3.26
N THR A 79 16.65 20.18 2.38
CA THR A 79 16.21 18.78 2.48
C THR A 79 17.12 17.81 1.71
N SER A 80 18.29 18.25 1.23
CA SER A 80 19.24 17.39 0.54
C SER A 80 19.87 16.42 1.53
N ASP A 81 19.82 15.12 1.22
CA ASP A 81 20.44 14.04 2.00
C ASP A 81 19.89 13.88 3.43
N GLN A 82 18.68 14.41 3.68
CA GLN A 82 17.95 14.19 4.91
C GLN A 82 17.00 13.00 4.76
N SER A 83 16.89 12.18 5.81
CA SER A 83 15.90 11.11 5.86
C SER A 83 14.50 11.66 6.12
N PRO A 84 13.42 10.95 5.77
CA PRO A 84 12.06 11.31 6.20
C PRO A 84 11.97 11.61 7.70
N ALA A 85 12.67 10.83 8.52
CA ALA A 85 12.74 11.04 9.97
C ALA A 85 13.41 12.37 10.33
N ASP A 86 14.52 12.72 9.68
CA ASP A 86 15.21 14.01 9.90
C ASP A 86 14.34 15.18 9.49
N ILE A 87 13.69 15.10 8.33
CA ILE A 87 12.79 16.15 7.82
C ILE A 87 11.62 16.35 8.78
N HIS A 88 11.03 15.26 9.26
CA HIS A 88 9.93 15.31 10.22
C HIS A 88 10.39 15.94 11.56
N PHE A 89 11.53 15.50 12.09
CA PHE A 89 12.08 16.04 13.34
C PHE A 89 12.43 17.52 13.23
N LEU A 90 13.08 17.94 12.14
CA LEU A 90 13.42 19.35 11.89
C LEU A 90 12.16 20.19 11.71
N GLY A 91 11.14 19.68 11.01
CA GLY A 91 9.86 20.37 10.87
C GLY A 91 9.16 20.57 12.22
N GLN A 92 9.22 19.58 13.12
CA GLN A 92 8.68 19.74 14.48
C GLN A 92 9.45 20.79 15.30
N LEU A 93 10.75 20.94 15.07
CA LEU A 93 11.56 21.97 15.75
C LEU A 93 11.31 23.38 15.20
N THR A 94 11.12 23.53 13.90
CA THR A 94 10.93 24.85 13.27
C THR A 94 9.49 25.33 13.33
N GLU A 95 8.53 24.44 13.06
CA GLU A 95 7.10 24.77 12.95
C GLU A 95 6.29 24.36 14.19
N GLY A 96 6.90 23.63 15.12
CA GLY A 96 6.24 23.09 16.31
C GLY A 96 5.55 21.75 16.07
N VAL A 97 4.98 21.19 17.14
CA VAL A 97 4.23 19.92 17.09
C VAL A 97 2.74 20.24 16.98
N TYR A 98 2.09 19.73 15.94
CA TYR A 98 0.62 19.73 15.84
C TYR A 98 0.06 18.87 17.00
N ARG A 99 -0.47 19.52 18.03
CA ARG A 99 -1.05 18.83 19.20
C ARG A 99 -2.49 18.35 18.96
N GLU A 100 -3.16 19.00 18.02
CA GLU A 100 -4.48 18.66 17.49
C GLU A 100 -4.30 18.66 15.98
N ASP A 101 -4.75 17.63 15.27
CA ASP A 101 -4.78 17.68 13.81
C ASP A 101 -5.95 18.61 13.42
N PRO A 102 -5.69 19.84 12.95
CA PRO A 102 -6.75 20.78 12.59
C PRO A 102 -7.56 20.30 11.38
N LEU A 103 -7.07 19.24 10.70
CA LEU A 103 -7.68 18.59 9.56
C LEU A 103 -8.43 17.30 9.96
N ASP A 104 -8.46 16.94 11.24
CA ASP A 104 -9.23 15.79 11.72
C ASP A 104 -10.73 16.04 11.44
N GLY A 105 -11.32 15.17 10.62
CA GLY A 105 -12.69 15.33 10.12
C GLY A 105 -12.85 16.21 8.86
N ILE A 106 -11.77 16.81 8.33
CA ILE A 106 -11.79 17.55 7.06
C ILE A 106 -11.59 16.58 5.89
N HIS A 107 -12.57 16.51 4.99
CA HIS A 107 -12.53 15.60 3.85
C HIS A 107 -11.29 15.86 2.95
N PRO A 108 -10.54 14.84 2.51
CA PRO A 108 -9.31 15.00 1.74
C PRO A 108 -9.47 15.83 0.46
N ASP A 109 -10.68 15.89 -0.12
CA ASP A 109 -10.97 16.75 -1.28
C ASP A 109 -11.04 18.25 -0.95
N ALA A 110 -11.44 18.63 0.27
CA ALA A 110 -11.38 20.02 0.72
C ALA A 110 -9.92 20.46 0.89
N ILE A 111 -9.09 19.58 1.46
CA ILE A 111 -7.64 19.75 1.51
C ILE A 111 -7.09 19.88 0.09
N ASN A 112 -7.51 19.00 -0.83
CA ASN A 112 -7.09 18.98 -2.23
C ASN A 112 -7.75 20.05 -3.11
N ARG A 113 -8.58 20.96 -2.58
CA ARG A 113 -9.14 22.11 -3.31
C ARG A 113 -8.56 23.45 -2.84
N TYR A 114 -8.30 23.58 -1.55
CA TYR A 114 -7.80 24.82 -0.94
C TYR A 114 -6.29 24.80 -0.63
N TYR A 115 -5.77 23.63 -0.23
CA TYR A 115 -4.36 23.41 0.09
C TYR A 115 -3.64 22.54 -0.94
N SER A 116 -4.39 22.11 -1.95
CA SER A 116 -3.83 21.55 -3.17
C SER A 116 -2.90 22.53 -3.84
N VAL A 117 -2.03 21.97 -4.67
CA VAL A 117 -1.04 22.77 -5.37
C VAL A 117 -1.42 23.05 -6.82
N GLU A 118 -2.67 22.74 -7.17
CA GLU A 118 -3.40 23.47 -8.18
C GLU A 118 -3.95 24.74 -7.51
N GLY A 119 -3.09 25.75 -7.35
CA GLY A 119 -3.59 27.09 -7.02
C GLY A 119 -4.64 27.51 -8.05
N ARG A 120 -5.57 28.40 -7.66
CA ARG A 120 -6.59 28.96 -8.58
C ARG A 120 -5.91 29.29 -9.91
N CYS A 121 -6.42 28.72 -11.00
CA CYS A 121 -6.00 29.13 -12.33
C CYS A 121 -6.43 30.59 -12.46
N LEU A 122 -5.55 31.54 -12.13
CA LEU A 122 -5.80 32.96 -12.33
C LEU A 122 -6.13 33.10 -13.81
N ARG A 123 -7.40 33.38 -14.11
CA ARG A 123 -7.82 33.78 -15.45
C ARG A 123 -7.07 35.07 -15.75
N ARG A 124 -5.96 34.95 -16.44
CA ARG A 124 -5.26 36.10 -17.00
C ARG A 124 -6.26 36.80 -17.91
N SER A 125 -6.48 38.09 -17.68
CA SER A 125 -7.13 38.92 -18.68
C SER A 125 -6.34 38.80 -19.99
N ARG A 126 -7.02 38.98 -21.11
CA ARG A 126 -6.56 38.70 -22.48
C ARG A 126 -5.22 39.37 -22.84
N ASP A 127 -4.78 40.35 -22.04
CA ASP A 127 -3.62 41.20 -22.29
C ASP A 127 -2.43 40.97 -21.34
N GLN A 128 -2.49 40.01 -20.41
CA GLN A 128 -1.37 39.70 -19.51
C GLN A 128 -0.46 38.60 -20.07
N THR A 129 0.68 39.01 -20.64
CA THR A 129 1.77 38.08 -20.96
C THR A 129 2.64 37.84 -19.73
N GLY A 130 3.01 36.57 -19.51
CA GLY A 130 3.70 36.10 -18.30
C GLY A 130 5.19 36.45 -18.25
N ALA A 131 5.53 37.72 -18.46
CA ALA A 131 6.81 38.30 -18.11
C ALA A 131 6.51 39.46 -17.13
N GLY A 132 7.07 39.39 -15.92
CA GLY A 132 6.73 40.31 -14.82
C GLY A 132 6.76 41.77 -15.25
N VAL A 133 5.69 42.50 -14.93
CA VAL A 133 5.63 43.96 -15.01
C VAL A 133 5.49 44.48 -13.59
N SER A 134 6.42 45.36 -13.24
CA SER A 134 6.58 45.99 -11.94
C SER A 134 5.70 47.23 -11.78
N ALA A 135 5.39 47.50 -10.51
CA ALA A 135 5.21 48.78 -9.86
C ALA A 135 3.94 49.61 -10.13
N ASP A 136 3.23 49.81 -9.02
CA ASP A 136 2.69 51.09 -8.55
C ASP A 136 1.48 51.65 -9.31
N GLU A 137 0.29 51.44 -8.73
CA GLU A 137 -0.70 52.49 -8.41
C GLU A 137 -1.86 51.82 -7.63
N GLY A 138 -2.26 52.44 -6.52
CA GLY A 138 -3.13 51.85 -5.51
C GLY A 138 -4.62 51.91 -5.81
N GLN A 139 -5.40 51.17 -5.02
CA GLN A 139 -6.80 51.49 -4.72
C GLN A 139 -7.19 50.77 -3.42
N GLU A 140 -7.48 51.54 -2.38
CA GLU A 140 -8.20 51.13 -1.17
C GLU A 140 -9.69 50.87 -1.51
N ASP A 141 -10.38 50.14 -0.61
CA ASP A 141 -11.82 49.77 -0.54
C ASP A 141 -12.27 48.46 -1.22
N SER A 142 -12.53 47.42 -0.40
CA SER A 142 -13.86 46.77 -0.27
C SER A 142 -13.83 45.57 0.70
N ASP A 143 -13.79 45.81 2.02
CA ASP A 143 -13.94 44.76 3.06
C ASP A 143 -15.42 44.34 3.29
N ARG A 144 -16.27 44.40 2.25
CA ARG A 144 -17.71 44.07 2.37
C ARG A 144 -18.23 43.00 1.42
N GLU A 145 -17.44 42.57 0.43
CA GLU A 145 -17.86 41.53 -0.53
C GLU A 145 -17.39 40.11 -0.15
N GLU A 146 -16.44 39.97 0.77
CA GLU A 146 -15.88 38.64 1.12
C GLU A 146 -16.83 37.73 1.91
N VAL A 147 -17.85 38.28 2.60
CA VAL A 147 -18.74 37.48 3.47
C VAL A 147 -19.82 36.75 2.68
N GLU A 148 -20.32 37.34 1.58
CA GLU A 148 -21.30 36.69 0.69
C GLU A 148 -20.65 35.53 -0.11
N GLU A 149 -19.35 35.63 -0.42
CA GLU A 149 -18.61 34.55 -1.09
C GLU A 149 -18.46 33.28 -0.23
N VAL A 150 -18.45 33.39 1.11
CA VAL A 150 -18.24 32.23 2.02
C VAL A 150 -19.49 31.35 2.10
N GLU A 151 -20.69 31.92 2.18
CA GLU A 151 -21.94 31.12 2.19
C GLU A 151 -22.22 30.45 0.85
N GLU A 152 -21.90 31.11 -0.28
CA GLU A 152 -21.99 30.50 -1.60
C GLU A 152 -20.98 29.35 -1.78
N LEU A 153 -19.79 29.48 -1.18
CA LEU A 153 -18.75 28.47 -1.16
C LEU A 153 -19.16 27.23 -0.34
N GLU A 154 -19.78 27.43 0.83
CA GLU A 154 -20.31 26.35 1.67
C GLU A 154 -21.38 25.53 0.93
N ASN A 155 -22.31 26.21 0.25
CA ASN A 155 -23.35 25.56 -0.54
C ASN A 155 -22.79 24.82 -1.77
N HIS A 156 -21.75 25.37 -2.40
CA HIS A 156 -21.04 24.70 -3.49
C HIS A 156 -20.27 23.45 -3.02
N ILE A 157 -19.63 23.50 -1.85
CA ILE A 157 -18.96 22.36 -1.23
C ILE A 157 -19.97 21.24 -0.93
N ALA A 158 -21.14 21.59 -0.37
CA ALA A 158 -22.23 20.65 -0.10
C ALA A 158 -22.75 19.95 -1.37
N ALA A 159 -22.85 20.68 -2.48
CA ALA A 159 -23.31 20.14 -3.76
C ALA A 159 -22.26 19.22 -4.45
N ASP A 160 -20.97 19.58 -4.38
CA ASP A 160 -19.87 18.84 -5.00
C ASP A 160 -19.57 17.50 -4.28
N LEU A 161 -19.87 17.41 -2.98
CA LEU A 161 -19.67 16.22 -2.13
C LEU A 161 -20.44 14.97 -2.60
N ASN A 162 -21.52 15.12 -3.36
CA ASN A 162 -22.42 14.00 -3.65
C ASN A 162 -22.05 13.16 -4.90
N SER A 163 -21.13 13.63 -5.75
CA SER A 163 -20.93 13.04 -7.08
C SER A 163 -19.63 12.24 -7.26
N ASN A 164 -18.59 12.49 -6.46
CA ASN A 164 -17.23 12.01 -6.75
C ASN A 164 -16.79 10.74 -5.99
N ILE A 165 -17.61 10.18 -5.11
CA ILE A 165 -17.36 8.86 -4.51
C ILE A 165 -17.97 7.76 -5.39
N ARG A 166 -17.37 7.51 -6.56
CA ARG A 166 -17.73 6.35 -7.39
C ARG A 166 -16.52 5.65 -8.00
N HIS A 167 -15.51 5.33 -7.20
CA HIS A 167 -14.87 4.04 -7.40
C HIS A 167 -15.58 3.07 -6.46
N ALA A 168 -16.28 2.09 -7.04
CA ALA A 168 -16.85 1.01 -6.24
C ALA A 168 -15.73 0.46 -5.34
N PRO A 169 -15.96 0.26 -4.03
CA PRO A 169 -14.98 -0.35 -3.15
C PRO A 169 -14.37 -1.56 -3.84
N VAL A 170 -13.03 -1.62 -3.87
CA VAL A 170 -12.34 -2.79 -4.41
C VAL A 170 -12.92 -3.99 -3.69
N LYS A 171 -13.52 -4.92 -4.43
CA LYS A 171 -14.13 -6.11 -3.86
C LYS A 171 -13.02 -6.95 -3.22
N VAL A 172 -12.80 -6.75 -1.92
CA VAL A 172 -11.86 -7.54 -1.14
C VAL A 172 -12.37 -8.98 -1.14
N ALA A 173 -11.46 -9.91 -1.40
CA ALA A 173 -11.82 -11.32 -1.36
C ALA A 173 -12.31 -11.68 0.05
N ARG A 174 -13.48 -12.31 0.10
CA ARG A 174 -14.10 -12.67 1.38
C ARG A 174 -13.31 -13.82 2.01
N HIS A 175 -12.82 -13.61 3.21
CA HIS A 175 -12.04 -14.57 3.99
C HIS A 175 -12.83 -14.87 5.28
N PHE A 176 -13.98 -15.53 5.15
CA PHE A 176 -14.74 -15.92 6.33
C PHE A 176 -14.08 -17.13 6.98
N SER A 177 -14.12 -17.18 8.32
CA SER A 177 -13.75 -18.37 9.05
C SER A 177 -14.52 -19.58 8.51
N PRO A 178 -13.85 -20.69 8.16
CA PRO A 178 -14.52 -21.89 7.68
C PRO A 178 -15.27 -22.62 8.81
N PHE A 179 -15.03 -22.25 10.06
CA PHE A 179 -15.58 -22.94 11.22
C PHE A 179 -16.94 -22.38 11.62
N LYS A 180 -17.84 -23.27 12.04
CA LYS A 180 -19.20 -22.90 12.46
C LYS A 180 -19.20 -22.02 13.71
N ASN A 181 -18.24 -22.26 14.61
CA ASN A 181 -18.20 -21.67 15.95
C ASN A 181 -16.75 -21.29 16.31
N ALA A 182 -16.59 -20.21 17.08
CA ALA A 182 -15.28 -19.73 17.53
C ALA A 182 -14.48 -20.78 18.34
N HIS A 183 -15.16 -21.67 19.08
CA HIS A 183 -14.47 -22.73 19.84
C HIS A 183 -13.75 -23.73 18.93
N VAL A 184 -14.38 -24.12 17.82
CA VAL A 184 -13.77 -25.07 16.86
C VAL A 184 -12.61 -24.40 16.13
N GLU A 185 -12.76 -23.12 15.78
CA GLU A 185 -11.67 -22.32 15.23
C GLU A 185 -10.47 -22.25 16.20
N GLN A 186 -10.71 -21.99 17.48
CA GLN A 186 -9.65 -21.97 18.49
C GLN A 186 -8.97 -23.34 18.64
N GLN A 187 -9.72 -24.44 18.63
CA GLN A 187 -9.16 -25.78 18.67
C GLN A 187 -8.28 -26.05 17.44
N PHE A 188 -8.73 -25.67 16.25
CA PHE A 188 -7.94 -25.77 15.03
C PHE A 188 -6.65 -24.94 15.13
N LEU A 189 -6.73 -23.71 15.62
CA LEU A 189 -5.56 -22.84 15.75
C LEU A 189 -4.50 -23.41 16.70
N LEU A 190 -4.92 -23.97 17.84
CA LEU A 190 -4.02 -24.64 18.78
C LEU A 190 -3.35 -25.87 18.15
N LEU A 191 -4.13 -26.67 17.41
CA LEU A 191 -3.60 -27.84 16.71
C LEU A 191 -2.61 -27.43 15.62
N MET A 192 -2.98 -26.43 14.80
CA MET A 192 -2.13 -25.87 13.76
C MET A 192 -0.81 -25.37 14.35
N GLU A 193 -0.84 -24.61 15.44
CA GLU A 193 0.37 -24.12 16.12
C GLU A 193 1.26 -25.28 16.60
N SER A 194 0.68 -26.33 17.17
CA SER A 194 1.44 -27.53 17.57
C SER A 194 2.11 -28.24 16.38
N VAL A 195 1.39 -28.42 15.27
CA VAL A 195 1.91 -29.08 14.05
C VAL A 195 2.96 -28.23 13.34
N LEU A 196 2.84 -26.89 13.40
CA LEU A 196 3.84 -25.99 12.84
C LEU A 196 5.13 -25.96 13.68
N ALA A 197 5.04 -26.22 14.99
CA ALA A 197 6.21 -26.34 15.87
C ALA A 197 6.99 -27.65 15.68
N GLU A 198 6.34 -28.71 15.17
CA GLU A 198 6.99 -29.98 14.88
C GLU A 198 7.85 -29.90 13.60
N VAL A 199 9.06 -30.46 13.61
CA VAL A 199 9.99 -30.34 12.46
C VAL A 199 9.77 -31.45 11.41
N GLU A 200 9.32 -32.63 11.80
CA GLU A 200 9.56 -33.85 11.00
C GLU A 200 8.51 -34.19 9.92
N HIS A 201 7.29 -33.63 9.94
CA HIS A 201 6.24 -34.18 9.07
C HIS A 201 5.75 -33.21 7.99
N ALA A 202 6.15 -33.40 6.73
CA ALA A 202 5.51 -32.74 5.59
C ALA A 202 4.45 -33.70 5.00
N PRO A 203 3.19 -33.26 4.80
CA PRO A 203 2.15 -34.12 4.26
C PRO A 203 2.36 -34.38 2.77
N GLY A 204 2.03 -35.59 2.31
CA GLY A 204 2.03 -35.95 0.89
C GLY A 204 0.79 -35.42 0.16
N GLY A 205 0.89 -35.25 -1.16
CA GLY A 205 -0.15 -34.78 -2.07
C GLY A 205 -0.12 -33.26 -2.35
N TYR A 206 0.76 -32.53 -1.65
CA TYR A 206 0.83 -31.06 -1.67
C TYR A 206 2.06 -30.50 -2.39
N GLY A 207 2.89 -31.33 -3.02
CA GLY A 207 4.06 -30.89 -3.78
C GLY A 207 5.21 -30.40 -2.90
N VAL A 208 5.23 -30.77 -1.61
CA VAL A 208 6.25 -30.36 -0.64
C VAL A 208 7.28 -31.45 -0.37
N LEU A 209 6.98 -32.69 -0.72
CA LEU A 209 7.92 -33.82 -0.59
C LEU A 209 8.87 -33.86 -1.78
N SER A 210 10.13 -34.23 -1.54
CA SER A 210 11.15 -34.33 -2.61
C SER A 210 10.79 -35.34 -3.69
N GLU A 211 10.01 -36.38 -3.36
CA GLU A 211 9.53 -37.37 -4.33
C GLU A 211 8.45 -36.81 -5.27
N GLU A 212 7.84 -35.68 -4.93
CA GLU A 212 6.76 -35.04 -5.70
C GLU A 212 7.26 -33.95 -6.65
N TRP A 213 8.55 -33.63 -6.58
CA TRP A 213 9.16 -32.60 -7.41
C TRP A 213 9.50 -33.17 -8.78
N GLU A 214 9.24 -32.38 -9.83
CA GLU A 214 9.63 -32.73 -11.21
C GLU A 214 11.16 -32.70 -11.39
N GLU A 215 11.85 -31.89 -10.57
CA GLU A 215 13.30 -31.74 -10.53
C GLU A 215 13.84 -32.20 -9.16
N GLU A 216 15.14 -32.46 -9.04
CA GLU A 216 15.77 -32.91 -7.77
C GLU A 216 15.74 -31.83 -6.66
N GLU A 217 15.40 -30.59 -7.00
CA GLU A 217 15.45 -29.44 -6.08
C GLU A 217 14.12 -28.65 -6.05
N TYR A 218 13.84 -28.06 -4.89
CA TYR A 218 12.70 -27.15 -4.74
C TYR A 218 12.96 -25.85 -5.50
N PRO A 219 12.04 -25.38 -6.37
CA PRO A 219 12.31 -24.25 -7.26
C PRO A 219 12.59 -22.97 -6.46
N GLU A 220 13.69 -22.30 -6.77
CA GLU A 220 14.03 -21.01 -6.14
C GLU A 220 13.57 -19.81 -6.95
N ILE A 221 13.12 -20.01 -8.19
CA ILE A 221 12.68 -18.93 -9.07
C ILE A 221 11.18 -19.07 -9.35
N GLU A 222 10.44 -17.97 -9.34
CA GLU A 222 9.07 -17.94 -9.85
C GLU A 222 8.90 -16.78 -10.83
N VAL A 223 8.31 -17.06 -11.98
CA VAL A 223 8.00 -16.08 -13.01
C VAL A 223 6.50 -15.80 -13.00
N PHE A 224 6.12 -14.53 -12.93
CA PHE A 224 4.71 -14.14 -12.95
C PHE A 224 4.50 -12.81 -13.69
N CYS A 225 3.28 -12.60 -14.18
CA CYS A 225 2.88 -11.35 -14.84
C CYS A 225 2.16 -10.43 -13.85
N PRO A 226 2.67 -9.20 -13.59
CA PRO A 226 2.04 -8.28 -12.66
C PRO A 226 0.62 -7.82 -13.03
N GLY A 227 0.28 -7.89 -14.32
CA GLY A 227 -1.04 -7.55 -14.85
C GLY A 227 -1.35 -8.31 -16.14
N THR A 228 -2.54 -8.10 -16.70
CA THR A 228 -3.10 -8.88 -17.84
C THR A 228 -2.32 -8.75 -19.15
N ARG A 229 -1.47 -7.72 -19.28
CA ARG A 229 -0.58 -7.47 -20.43
C ARG A 229 0.80 -6.99 -19.99
N GLY A 230 1.19 -7.28 -18.74
CA GLY A 230 2.47 -6.84 -18.17
C GLY A 230 3.65 -7.68 -18.67
N LYS A 231 4.86 -7.11 -18.61
CA LYS A 231 6.09 -7.89 -18.77
C LYS A 231 6.21 -8.90 -17.64
N GLU A 232 6.78 -10.06 -17.95
CA GLU A 232 7.13 -11.07 -16.95
C GLU A 232 8.10 -10.49 -15.92
N VAL A 233 7.82 -10.78 -14.65
CA VAL A 233 8.67 -10.42 -13.52
C VAL A 233 9.11 -11.70 -12.85
N THR A 234 10.41 -11.77 -12.60
CA THR A 234 11.05 -12.89 -11.91
C THR A 234 11.23 -12.55 -10.44
N ALA A 235 10.74 -13.40 -9.55
CA ALA A 235 11.05 -13.34 -8.13
C ALA A 235 12.03 -14.47 -7.77
N ILE A 236 13.11 -14.09 -7.09
CA ILE A 236 14.03 -15.03 -6.45
C ILE A 236 13.46 -15.32 -5.05
N LEU A 237 13.22 -16.59 -4.79
CA LEU A 237 12.59 -17.15 -3.60
C LEU A 237 13.52 -18.22 -3.03
N PRO A 238 14.57 -17.80 -2.29
CA PRO A 238 15.55 -18.72 -1.70
C PRO A 238 14.88 -19.82 -0.89
N ARG A 239 15.31 -21.06 -1.09
CA ARG A 239 14.71 -22.23 -0.43
C ARG A 239 14.66 -22.07 1.08
N GLY A 240 15.75 -21.58 1.69
CA GLY A 240 15.84 -21.40 3.15
C GLY A 240 14.76 -20.51 3.78
N ILE A 241 14.15 -19.62 3.00
CA ILE A 241 13.10 -18.69 3.47
C ILE A 241 11.71 -19.19 3.07
N TRP A 242 11.55 -19.58 1.80
CA TRP A 242 10.22 -19.80 1.23
C TRP A 242 9.73 -21.24 1.26
N TYR A 243 10.64 -22.22 1.31
CA TYR A 243 10.25 -23.62 1.43
C TYR A 243 9.59 -23.93 2.80
N PRO A 244 10.12 -23.46 3.95
CA PRO A 244 9.43 -23.64 5.24
C PRO A 244 8.00 -23.09 5.23
N ARG A 245 7.78 -21.94 4.59
CA ARG A 245 6.44 -21.35 4.41
C ARG A 245 5.53 -22.24 3.55
N ALA A 246 6.04 -22.85 2.49
CA ALA A 246 5.27 -23.80 1.68
C ALA A 246 4.88 -25.06 2.48
N VAL A 247 5.79 -25.56 3.31
CA VAL A 247 5.52 -26.70 4.22
C VAL A 247 4.47 -26.31 5.27
N ALA A 248 4.58 -25.12 5.88
CA ALA A 248 3.60 -24.61 6.83
C ALA A 248 2.20 -24.50 6.21
N TRP A 249 2.13 -24.02 4.96
CA TRP A 249 0.89 -24.01 4.18
C TRP A 249 0.32 -25.42 4.00
N ALA A 250 1.13 -26.37 3.53
CA ALA A 250 0.67 -27.73 3.26
C ALA A 250 0.17 -28.43 4.52
N ARG A 251 0.90 -28.32 5.64
CA ARG A 251 0.49 -28.86 6.95
C ARG A 251 -0.84 -28.30 7.41
N SER A 252 -1.00 -26.98 7.31
CA SER A 252 -2.22 -26.32 7.80
C SER A 252 -3.41 -26.61 6.90
N LEU A 253 -3.18 -26.81 5.59
CA LEU A 253 -4.21 -27.21 4.65
C LEU A 253 -4.66 -28.66 4.86
N ASP A 254 -3.75 -29.55 5.25
CA ASP A 254 -4.06 -30.96 5.54
C ASP A 254 -4.91 -31.14 6.81
N LEU A 255 -4.83 -30.17 7.74
CA LEU A 255 -5.65 -30.14 8.95
C LEU A 255 -7.10 -29.66 8.72
N LEU A 256 -7.41 -29.06 7.57
CA LEU A 256 -8.73 -28.48 7.24
C LEU A 256 -9.68 -29.50 6.61
#